data_AF-A0A558ZUL9-F1
#
_entry.id   AF-A0A558ZUL9-F1
#
_cell.length_a   1.000
_cell.length_b   1.000
_cell.length_c   1.000
_cell.angle_alpha   90.00
_cell.angle_beta   90.00
_cell.angle_gamma   90.00
#
_symmetry.space_group_name_H-M   'P 1'
#
loop_
_entity.id
_entity.type
_entity.pdbx_description
1 polymer ?
#
loop_
_entity_poly.entity_id
_entity_poly.type
_entity_poly.pdbx_seq_one_letter_code
_entity_poly.pdbx_strand_id
1 'polypeptide(L)'
;GALVQETATGHEIISESLTYEDYLDMEFLSRKLGVHMHAITKDGIYTANRNIGKYTVHESTLVSMPIFYRTPEEMADKEIVKCMFIDEPEILDAAIEKIPAEFYERYSINKSAPFYLELLKKNVDKGSAITHLAEKLGLTKDQTMAIGDEKNHRAMLEVVGNPAVMENGNPKIK
;
A
#
# COMPACT_ATOMS: atom_id res chain seq x y z
N GLY A 1 -4.56 0.52 6.89
CA GLY A 1 -3.55 -0.52 7.08
C GLY A 1 -2.29 0.16 7.54
N ALA A 2 -1.46 0.63 6.60
CA ALA A 2 -0.15 1.22 6.90
C ALA A 2 -0.21 2.52 7.70
N LEU A 3 -1.28 3.28 7.53
CA LEU A 3 -1.53 4.53 8.25
C LEU A 3 -2.94 4.52 8.84
N VAL A 4 -3.05 4.90 10.11
CA VAL A 4 -4.30 5.26 10.79
C VAL A 4 -4.10 6.63 11.41
N GLN A 5 -4.99 7.57 11.08
CA GLN A 5 -4.90 8.96 11.51
C GLN A 5 -6.25 9.51 11.97
N GLU A 6 -6.21 10.49 12.86
CA GLU A 6 -7.36 11.32 13.18
C GLU A 6 -7.68 12.25 12.01
N THR A 7 -8.92 12.25 11.55
CA THR A 7 -9.36 13.10 10.43
C THR A 7 -9.34 14.60 10.75
N ALA A 8 -9.53 14.97 12.02
CA ALA A 8 -9.61 16.38 12.43
C ALA A 8 -8.23 17.05 12.55
N THR A 9 -7.22 16.30 12.98
CA THR A 9 -5.91 16.84 13.35
C THR A 9 -4.78 16.34 12.44
N GLY A 10 -5.00 15.25 11.69
CA GLY A 10 -3.95 14.52 10.99
C GLY A 10 -3.01 13.75 11.94
N HIS A 11 -3.33 13.66 13.24
CA HIS A 11 -2.50 12.97 14.22
C HIS A 11 -2.48 11.46 13.94
N GLU A 12 -1.28 10.88 13.93
CA GLU A 12 -1.09 9.46 13.62
C GLU A 12 -1.31 8.59 14.85
N ILE A 13 -2.17 7.59 14.68
CA ILE A 13 -2.49 6.59 15.70
C ILE A 13 -1.67 5.32 15.48
N ILE A 14 -1.45 4.95 14.21
CA ILE A 14 -0.63 3.82 13.76
C ILE A 14 0.11 4.27 12.50
N SER A 15 1.43 4.13 12.49
CA SER A 15 2.27 4.33 11.32
C SER A 15 3.20 3.13 11.19
N GLU A 16 2.91 2.27 10.23
CA GLU A 16 3.74 1.11 9.88
C GLU A 16 4.39 1.38 8.51
N SER A 17 5.37 2.29 8.53
CA SER A 17 6.13 2.71 7.36
C SER A 17 7.18 1.66 6.97
N LEU A 18 7.49 1.63 5.68
CA LEU A 18 8.66 0.95 5.14
C LEU A 18 9.93 1.65 5.65
N THR A 19 10.97 0.88 5.98
CA THR A 19 12.27 1.50 6.30
C THR A 19 12.95 1.98 5.03
N TYR A 20 14.03 2.75 5.20
CA TYR A 20 14.85 3.16 4.06
C TYR A 20 15.48 1.96 3.35
N GLU A 21 15.91 0.94 4.09
CA GLU A 21 16.45 -0.31 3.55
C GLU A 21 15.40 -1.09 2.76
N ASP A 22 14.14 -1.12 3.24
CA ASP A 22 13.04 -1.70 2.49
C ASP A 22 12.82 -0.97 1.15
N TYR A 23 12.87 0.36 1.17
CA TYR A 23 12.78 1.16 -0.05
C TYR A 23 13.92 0.87 -1.02
N LEU A 24 15.17 0.78 -0.54
CA LEU A 24 16.32 0.46 -1.38
C LEU A 24 16.20 -0.92 -2.03
N ASP A 25 15.75 -1.92 -1.28
CA ASP A 25 15.53 -3.27 -1.81
C ASP A 25 14.47 -3.26 -2.92
N MET A 26 13.36 -2.56 -2.70
CA MET A 26 12.28 -2.42 -3.70
C MET A 26 12.72 -1.62 -4.92
N GLU A 27 13.46 -0.52 -4.73
CA GLU A 27 14.01 0.32 -5.81
C GLU A 27 14.98 -0.47 -6.67
N PHE A 28 15.92 -1.18 -6.03
CA PHE A 28 16.87 -2.02 -6.72
C PHE A 28 16.18 -3.12 -7.52
N LEU A 29 15.17 -3.78 -6.93
CA LEU A 29 14.39 -4.79 -7.62
C LEU A 29 13.63 -4.20 -8.82
N SER A 30 13.01 -3.03 -8.68
CA SER A 30 12.29 -2.37 -9.78
C SER A 30 13.19 -2.14 -10.99
N ARG A 31 14.42 -1.66 -10.77
CA ARG A 31 15.41 -1.45 -11.83
C ARG A 31 15.86 -2.76 -12.46
N LYS A 32 16.08 -3.82 -11.66
CA LYS A 32 16.44 -5.14 -12.16
C LYS A 32 15.34 -5.75 -13.04
N LEU A 33 14.08 -5.50 -12.68
CA LEU A 33 12.91 -5.98 -13.42
C LEU A 33 12.53 -5.09 -14.61
N GLY A 34 13.04 -3.86 -14.66
CA GLY A 34 12.77 -2.90 -15.73
C GLY A 34 11.37 -2.28 -15.64
N VAL A 35 10.86 -2.07 -14.42
CA VAL A 35 9.55 -1.45 -14.17
C VAL A 35 9.72 -0.10 -13.47
N HIS A 36 8.80 0.84 -13.72
CA HIS A 36 8.78 2.07 -12.95
C HIS A 36 8.32 1.81 -11.51
N MET A 37 8.79 2.66 -10.60
CA MET A 37 8.46 2.63 -9.19
C MET A 37 8.24 4.04 -8.66
N HIS A 38 7.27 4.16 -7.75
CA HIS A 38 7.21 5.30 -6.85
C HIS A 38 7.06 4.86 -5.40
N ALA A 39 7.41 5.76 -4.48
CA ALA A 39 7.12 5.69 -3.07
C ALA A 39 6.13 6.79 -2.72
N ILE A 40 5.18 6.51 -1.84
CA ILE A 40 4.20 7.48 -1.37
C ILE A 40 4.51 7.81 0.08
N THR A 41 4.66 9.11 0.35
CA THR A 41 4.77 9.68 1.70
C THR A 41 3.57 10.59 1.95
N LYS A 42 3.53 11.24 3.12
CA LYS A 42 2.53 12.27 3.43
C LYS A 42 2.65 13.51 2.53
N ASP A 43 3.87 13.83 2.12
CA ASP A 43 4.16 15.05 1.36
C ASP A 43 3.85 14.88 -0.14
N GLY A 44 3.93 13.65 -0.65
CA GLY A 44 3.60 13.36 -2.04
C GLY A 44 4.21 12.06 -2.57
N ILE A 45 4.30 12.00 -3.89
CA ILE A 45 4.79 10.83 -4.64
C ILE A 45 6.26 11.06 -4.99
N TYR A 46 7.13 10.17 -4.57
CA TYR A 46 8.56 10.21 -4.85
C TYR A 46 8.95 9.13 -5.86
N THR A 47 9.75 9.48 -6.87
CA THR A 47 10.25 8.49 -7.85
C THR A 47 11.71 8.76 -8.20
N ALA A 48 12.47 7.68 -8.37
CA ALA A 48 13.83 7.71 -8.91
C ALA A 48 13.86 7.54 -10.45
N ASN A 49 12.71 7.32 -11.09
CA ASN A 49 12.65 7.21 -12.54
C ASN A 49 12.80 8.59 -13.19
N ARG A 50 13.91 8.79 -13.91
CA ARG A 50 14.15 10.03 -14.68
C ARG A 50 13.10 10.25 -15.78
N ASN A 51 12.71 9.16 -16.44
CA ASN A 51 11.55 9.15 -17.31
C ASN A 51 10.35 8.81 -16.43
N ILE A 52 9.56 9.82 -16.08
CA ILE A 52 8.40 9.62 -15.20
C ILE A 52 7.34 8.84 -15.99
N GLY A 53 6.98 7.64 -15.51
CA GLY A 53 5.98 6.79 -16.14
C GLY A 53 4.59 7.42 -16.14
N LYS A 54 3.79 7.13 -17.17
CA LYS A 54 2.42 7.69 -17.31
C LYS A 54 1.52 7.38 -16.11
N TYR A 55 1.73 6.23 -15.46
CA TYR A 55 0.95 5.81 -14.31
C TYR A 55 1.36 6.52 -13.01
N THR A 56 2.60 7.02 -12.89
CA THR A 56 2.99 7.93 -11.80
C THR A 56 2.22 9.25 -11.91
N VAL A 57 2.13 9.78 -13.13
CA VAL A 57 1.38 11.02 -13.43
C VAL A 57 -0.12 10.81 -13.20
N HIS A 58 -0.64 9.66 -13.61
CA HIS A 58 -2.02 9.27 -13.36
C HIS A 58 -2.34 9.25 -11.86
N GLU A 59 -1.51 8.57 -11.05
CA GLU A 59 -1.71 8.51 -9.59
C GLU A 59 -1.69 9.90 -8.98
N SER A 60 -0.66 10.70 -9.27
CA SER A 60 -0.52 12.08 -8.76
C SER A 60 -1.78 12.92 -9.03
N THR A 61 -2.35 12.79 -10.23
CA THR A 61 -3.58 13.49 -10.61
C THR A 61 -4.79 12.95 -9.85
N LEU A 62 -4.91 11.63 -9.74
CA LEU A 62 -6.03 10.96 -9.07
C LEU A 62 -6.08 11.27 -7.58
N VAL A 63 -4.95 11.25 -6.89
CA VAL A 63 -4.86 11.48 -5.44
C VAL A 63 -4.51 12.93 -5.07
N SER A 64 -4.35 13.81 -6.06
CA SER A 64 -4.00 15.23 -5.88
C SER A 64 -2.72 15.44 -5.04
N MET A 65 -1.70 14.60 -5.25
CA MET A 65 -0.40 14.69 -4.58
C MET A 65 0.69 15.15 -5.56
N PRO A 66 1.62 16.03 -5.15
CA PRO A 66 2.74 16.44 -6.01
C PRO A 66 3.71 15.27 -6.27
N ILE A 67 4.43 15.34 -7.39
CA ILE A 67 5.51 14.40 -7.72
C ILE A 67 6.87 15.05 -7.43
N PHE A 68 7.73 14.32 -6.73
CA PHE A 68 9.12 14.68 -6.48
C PHE A 68 10.05 13.65 -7.11
N TYR A 69 10.97 14.11 -7.98
CA TYR A 69 12.09 13.28 -8.41
C TYR A 69 13.19 13.32 -7.35
N ARG A 70 13.67 12.16 -6.92
CA ARG A 70 14.81 12.01 -5.98
C ARG A 70 15.64 10.80 -6.35
N THR A 71 16.94 10.86 -6.16
CA THR A 71 17.76 9.63 -6.21
C THR A 71 17.45 8.74 -5.01
N PRO A 72 17.76 7.44 -5.07
CA PRO A 72 17.50 6.56 -3.94
C PRO A 72 18.16 7.05 -2.64
N GLU A 73 19.35 7.64 -2.71
CA GLU A 73 20.08 8.18 -1.56
C GLU A 73 19.37 9.36 -0.88
N GLU A 74 18.61 10.16 -1.64
CA GLU A 74 17.86 11.31 -1.12
C GLU A 74 16.55 10.90 -0.43
N MET A 75 16.25 9.61 -0.32
CA MET A 75 15.07 9.07 0.35
C MET A 75 15.32 8.64 1.80
N ALA A 76 16.57 8.73 2.29
CA ALA A 76 16.97 8.22 3.60
C ALA A 76 16.23 8.84 4.81
N ASP A 77 15.72 10.06 4.66
CA ASP A 77 15.00 10.80 5.70
C ASP A 77 13.47 10.79 5.51
N LYS A 78 12.94 10.00 4.58
CA LYS A 78 11.52 9.99 4.22
C LYS A 78 10.75 8.90 4.96
N GLU A 79 9.60 9.28 5.49
CA GLU A 79 8.61 8.35 6.03
C GLU A 79 7.77 7.76 4.89
N ILE A 80 8.13 6.55 4.46
CA ILE A 80 7.51 5.89 3.31
C ILE A 80 6.34 5.03 3.75
N VAL A 81 5.13 5.39 3.32
CA VAL A 81 3.90 4.67 3.67
C VAL A 81 3.73 3.42 2.83
N LYS A 82 3.98 3.52 1.51
CA LYS A 82 3.94 2.39 0.59
C LYS A 82 4.83 2.64 -0.62
N CYS A 83 5.29 1.57 -1.24
CA CYS A 83 5.93 1.58 -2.55
C CYS A 83 5.01 0.92 -3.56
N MET A 84 5.13 1.30 -4.84
CA MET A 84 4.37 0.66 -5.90
C MET A 84 5.25 0.46 -7.14
N PHE A 85 5.17 -0.74 -7.72
CA PHE A 85 5.62 -0.96 -9.09
C PHE A 85 4.46 -0.68 -10.04
N ILE A 86 4.73 0.13 -11.04
CA ILE A 86 3.70 0.75 -11.86
C ILE A 86 4.14 0.81 -13.31
N ASP A 87 3.42 0.12 -14.20
CA ASP A 87 3.76 0.11 -15.62
C ASP A 87 2.59 -0.38 -16.46
N GLU A 88 2.77 -0.44 -17.78
CA GLU A 88 1.82 -1.12 -18.67
C GLU A 88 1.51 -2.53 -18.13
N PRO A 89 0.25 -3.00 -18.19
CA PRO A 89 -0.14 -4.28 -17.60
C PRO A 89 0.76 -5.45 -18.04
N GLU A 90 1.12 -5.50 -19.31
CA GLU A 90 1.97 -6.57 -19.86
C GLU A 90 3.40 -6.52 -19.31
N ILE A 91 3.94 -5.31 -19.10
CA ILE A 91 5.27 -5.09 -18.53
C ILE A 91 5.25 -5.48 -17.04
N LEU A 92 4.23 -5.01 -16.32
CA LEU A 92 4.08 -5.26 -14.89
C LEU A 92 3.84 -6.76 -14.60
N ASP A 93 2.99 -7.43 -15.38
CA ASP A 93 2.73 -8.86 -15.22
C ASP A 93 3.99 -9.72 -15.46
N ALA A 94 4.76 -9.41 -16.51
CA ALA A 94 6.03 -10.08 -16.76
C ALA A 94 7.08 -9.82 -15.65
N ALA A 95 6.98 -8.69 -14.95
CA ALA A 95 7.84 -8.39 -13.80
C ALA A 95 7.39 -9.13 -12.53
N ILE A 96 6.08 -9.22 -12.28
CA ILE A 96 5.50 -9.93 -11.12
C ILE A 96 5.96 -11.39 -11.08
N GLU A 97 5.99 -12.06 -12.23
CA GLU A 97 6.46 -13.47 -12.34
C GLU A 97 7.94 -13.65 -11.97
N LYS A 98 8.72 -12.57 -12.00
CA LYS A 98 10.17 -12.57 -11.72
C LYS A 98 10.51 -12.04 -10.33
N ILE A 99 9.52 -11.64 -9.53
CA ILE A 99 9.74 -11.20 -8.15
C ILE A 99 10.20 -12.41 -7.32
N PRO A 100 11.35 -12.33 -6.62
CA PRO A 100 11.84 -13.41 -5.76
C PRO A 100 10.83 -13.81 -4.68
N ALA A 101 10.76 -15.11 -4.34
CA ALA A 101 9.86 -15.61 -3.29
C ALA A 101 10.08 -14.92 -1.93
N GLU A 102 11.33 -14.60 -1.59
CA GLU A 102 11.71 -13.87 -0.37
C GLU A 102 11.01 -12.50 -0.23
N PHE A 103 10.70 -11.83 -1.35
CA PHE A 103 9.96 -10.56 -1.32
C PHE A 103 8.53 -10.77 -0.84
N TYR A 104 7.90 -11.88 -1.24
CA TYR A 104 6.56 -12.23 -0.76
C TYR A 104 6.57 -12.70 0.70
N GLU A 105 7.69 -13.13 1.25
CA GLU A 105 7.84 -13.43 2.68
C GLU A 105 8.00 -12.15 3.50
N ARG A 106 8.81 -11.21 3.01
CA ARG A 106 9.15 -9.94 3.69
C ARG A 106 8.12 -8.83 3.54
N TYR A 107 7.29 -8.85 2.51
CA TYR A 107 6.34 -7.78 2.20
C TYR A 107 4.93 -8.30 1.92
N SER A 108 3.96 -7.40 2.06
CA SER A 108 2.61 -7.58 1.52
C SER A 108 2.59 -7.04 0.10
N ILE A 109 2.51 -7.94 -0.88
CA ILE A 109 2.56 -7.60 -2.31
C ILE A 109 1.20 -7.91 -2.91
N ASN A 110 0.49 -6.87 -3.37
CA ASN A 110 -0.87 -7.00 -3.88
C ASN A 110 -1.05 -6.22 -5.18
N LYS A 111 -1.58 -6.87 -6.21
CA LYS A 111 -1.97 -6.21 -7.45
C LYS A 111 -3.33 -5.54 -7.24
N SER A 112 -3.38 -4.21 -7.17
CA SER A 112 -4.60 -3.44 -6.91
C SER A 112 -5.29 -2.95 -8.19
N ALA A 113 -4.57 -2.87 -9.30
CA ALA A 113 -5.09 -2.60 -10.64
C ALA A 113 -4.23 -3.29 -11.70
N PRO A 114 -4.67 -3.41 -12.97
CA PRO A 114 -3.85 -4.00 -14.04
C PRO A 114 -2.44 -3.44 -14.15
N PHE A 115 -2.26 -2.15 -13.83
CA PHE A 115 -1.02 -1.39 -13.91
C PHE A 115 -0.43 -1.01 -12.54
N TYR A 116 -1.00 -1.51 -11.42
CA TYR A 116 -0.53 -1.22 -10.06
C TYR A 116 -0.24 -2.47 -9.25
N LEU A 117 1.00 -2.58 -8.78
CA LEU A 117 1.43 -3.54 -7.77
C LEU A 117 1.88 -2.79 -6.51
N GLU A 118 1.17 -2.99 -5.41
CA GLU A 118 1.47 -2.36 -4.13
C GLU A 118 2.42 -3.23 -3.32
N LEU A 119 3.46 -2.62 -2.76
CA LEU A 119 4.41 -3.23 -1.84
C LEU A 119 4.31 -2.48 -0.51
N LEU A 120 3.82 -3.18 0.52
CA LEU A 120 3.67 -2.67 1.88
C LEU A 120 4.47 -3.54 2.85
N LYS A 121 4.72 -3.00 4.04
CA LYS A 121 5.30 -3.75 5.16
C LYS A 121 4.46 -5.00 5.44
N LYS A 122 5.11 -6.12 5.80
CA LYS A 122 4.42 -7.37 6.12
C LYS A 122 3.43 -7.19 7.28
N ASN A 123 2.33 -7.93 7.26
CA ASN A 123 1.30 -7.95 8.31
C ASN A 123 0.59 -6.60 8.55
N VAL A 124 0.77 -5.65 7.64
CA VAL A 124 -0.01 -4.43 7.57
C VAL A 124 -1.23 -4.70 6.70
N ASP A 125 -2.36 -5.01 7.34
CA ASP A 125 -3.64 -5.13 6.67
C ASP A 125 -4.69 -4.24 7.35
N LYS A 126 -5.88 -4.16 6.75
CA LYS A 126 -6.97 -3.33 7.30
C LYS A 126 -7.53 -3.93 8.59
N GLY A 127 -7.43 -5.24 8.80
CA GLY A 127 -7.91 -5.92 9.99
C GLY A 127 -7.07 -5.59 11.21
N SER A 128 -5.75 -5.75 11.12
CA SER A 128 -4.84 -5.40 12.21
C SER A 128 -4.95 -3.93 12.62
N ALA A 129 -5.13 -3.04 11.64
CA ALA A 129 -5.35 -1.62 11.88
C ALA A 129 -6.65 -1.33 12.65
N ILE A 130 -7.75 -2.02 12.34
CA ILE A 130 -9.03 -1.88 13.05
C ILE A 130 -8.92 -2.39 14.48
N THR A 131 -8.29 -3.55 14.69
CA THR A 131 -8.10 -4.12 16.03
C THR A 131 -7.32 -3.16 16.93
N HIS A 132 -6.17 -2.68 16.47
CA HIS A 132 -5.37 -1.71 17.24
C HIS A 132 -6.10 -0.39 17.49
N LEU A 133 -6.88 0.11 16.53
CA LEU A 133 -7.67 1.32 16.72
C LEU A 133 -8.79 1.11 17.75
N ALA A 134 -9.51 -0.01 17.68
CA ALA A 134 -10.57 -0.36 18.63
C ALA A 134 -10.01 -0.47 20.07
N GLU A 135 -8.86 -1.12 20.23
CA GLU A 135 -8.16 -1.20 21.53
C GLU A 135 -7.81 0.19 22.08
N LYS A 136 -7.23 1.07 21.25
CA LYS A 136 -6.90 2.45 21.67
C LYS A 136 -8.13 3.27 22.04
N LEU A 137 -9.27 3.03 21.41
CA LEU A 137 -10.54 3.68 21.71
C LEU A 137 -11.32 3.02 22.86
N GLY A 138 -10.82 1.90 23.41
CA GLY A 138 -11.50 1.14 24.46
C GLY A 138 -12.78 0.45 23.99
N LEU A 139 -12.89 0.12 22.70
CA LEU A 139 -14.04 -0.54 22.09
C LEU A 139 -13.85 -2.05 22.04
N THR A 140 -14.92 -2.80 22.29
CA THR A 140 -14.91 -4.27 22.12
C THR A 140 -15.17 -4.64 20.66
N LYS A 141 -14.81 -5.89 20.29
CA LYS A 141 -15.07 -6.42 18.95
C LYS A 141 -16.55 -6.28 18.54
N ASP A 142 -17.49 -6.56 19.43
CA ASP A 142 -18.94 -6.48 19.15
C ASP A 142 -19.42 -5.05 18.84
N GLN A 143 -18.64 -4.03 19.21
CA GLN A 143 -18.90 -2.62 18.92
C GLN A 143 -18.28 -2.14 17.60
N THR A 144 -17.68 -3.06 16.82
CA THR A 144 -17.05 -2.74 15.53
C THR A 144 -17.87 -3.30 14.36
N MET A 145 -17.87 -2.56 13.26
CA MET A 145 -18.50 -2.94 11.98
C MET A 145 -17.55 -2.62 10.83
N ALA A 146 -17.46 -3.51 9.84
CA ALA A 146 -16.73 -3.27 8.60
C ALA A 146 -17.60 -3.64 7.40
N ILE A 147 -17.51 -2.84 6.35
CA ILE A 147 -18.27 -3.01 5.10
C ILE A 147 -17.27 -3.14 3.95
N GLY A 148 -17.35 -4.21 3.17
CA GLY A 148 -16.42 -4.46 2.06
C GLY A 148 -17.04 -5.20 0.89
N ASP A 149 -16.31 -5.23 -0.21
CA ASP A 149 -16.75 -5.75 -1.50
C ASP A 149 -15.67 -6.56 -2.25
N GLU A 150 -14.40 -6.50 -1.82
CA GLU A 150 -13.26 -7.07 -2.54
C GLU A 150 -12.37 -7.96 -1.68
N LYS A 151 -11.56 -8.81 -2.32
CA LYS A 151 -10.72 -9.79 -1.59
C LYS A 151 -9.79 -9.15 -0.55
N ASN A 152 -9.25 -7.97 -0.84
CA ASN A 152 -8.40 -7.22 0.09
C ASN A 152 -9.17 -6.69 1.33
N HIS A 153 -10.50 -6.74 1.33
CA HIS A 153 -11.36 -6.40 2.47
C HIS A 153 -11.63 -7.57 3.42
N ARG A 154 -11.26 -8.81 3.05
CA ARG A 154 -11.46 -10.00 3.88
C ARG A 154 -10.86 -9.83 5.29
N ALA A 155 -9.61 -9.35 5.38
CA ALA A 155 -8.93 -9.20 6.66
C ALA A 155 -9.68 -8.25 7.63
N MET A 156 -10.31 -7.17 7.14
CA MET A 156 -11.10 -6.30 8.00
C MET A 156 -12.45 -6.91 8.39
N LEU A 157 -13.07 -7.67 7.50
CA LEU A 157 -14.36 -8.33 7.76
C LEU A 157 -14.21 -9.45 8.81
N GLU A 158 -13.09 -10.18 8.82
CA GLU A 158 -12.86 -11.29 9.77
C GLU A 158 -12.61 -10.80 11.21
N VAL A 159 -12.12 -9.57 11.40
CA VAL A 159 -11.73 -9.06 12.73
C VAL A 159 -12.86 -8.32 13.47
N VAL A 160 -13.85 -7.78 12.78
CA VAL A 160 -14.96 -7.01 13.40
C VAL A 160 -16.06 -7.91 13.96
N GLY A 161 -16.87 -7.38 14.88
CA GLY A 161 -18.04 -8.09 15.40
C GLY A 161 -19.19 -8.16 14.39
N ASN A 162 -19.34 -7.13 13.57
CA ASN A 162 -20.43 -7.01 12.60
C ASN A 162 -19.88 -6.82 11.17
N PRO A 163 -19.52 -7.89 10.44
CA PRO A 163 -19.11 -7.77 9.05
C PRO A 163 -20.31 -7.64 8.10
N ALA A 164 -20.18 -6.81 7.06
CA ALA A 164 -21.15 -6.71 5.99
C ALA A 164 -20.46 -6.70 4.62
N VAL A 165 -20.98 -7.51 3.69
CA VAL A 165 -20.48 -7.57 2.31
C VAL A 165 -21.51 -6.96 1.39
N MET A 166 -21.08 -6.05 0.51
CA MET A 166 -21.99 -5.40 -0.43
C MET A 166 -22.60 -6.40 -1.42
N GLU A 167 -23.79 -6.10 -1.94
CA GLU A 167 -24.49 -6.97 -2.87
C GLU A 167 -23.67 -7.24 -4.16
N ASN A 168 -22.95 -6.24 -4.65
CA ASN A 168 -22.03 -6.36 -5.78
C ASN A 168 -20.65 -6.93 -5.40
N GLY A 169 -20.44 -7.29 -4.12
CA GLY A 169 -19.17 -7.77 -3.62
C GLY A 169 -18.78 -9.15 -4.15
N ASN A 170 -17.47 -9.41 -4.12
CA ASN A 170 -16.84 -10.62 -4.59
C ASN A 170 -17.47 -11.86 -3.92
N PRO A 171 -17.95 -12.86 -4.68
CA PRO A 171 -18.57 -14.06 -4.10
C PRO A 171 -17.68 -14.83 -3.12
N LYS A 172 -16.34 -14.67 -3.19
CA LYS A 172 -15.39 -15.37 -2.32
C LYS A 172 -15.29 -14.79 -0.90
N ILE A 173 -15.89 -13.63 -0.66
CA ILE A 173 -15.89 -12.98 0.67
C ILE A 173 -17.29 -12.80 1.25
N LYS A 174 -18.35 -13.10 0.48
CA LYS A 174 -19.74 -13.16 0.96
C LYS A 174 -19.96 -14.32 1.92
#